data_AF-A0A973SX48-F1
#
_entry.id   AF-A0A973SX48-F1
#
_cell.length_a   1.000
_cell.length_b   1.000
_cell.length_c   1.000
_cell.angle_alpha   90.00
_cell.angle_beta   90.00
_cell.angle_gamma   90.00
#
_symmetry.space_group_name_H-M   'P 1'
#
loop_
_entity.id
_entity.type
_entity.pdbx_description
1 polymer ?
#
loop_
_entity_poly.entity_id
_entity_poly.type
_entity_poly.pdbx_seq_one_letter_code
_entity_poly.pdbx_strand_id
1 'polypeptide(L)'
;YVRAPLPAAPGPGELEYDPEQRELRVGAGRVSPVAPAAWERTAGGVRVLEAWWERRTAPGAPGSLEALRPPPWTRSSTSDLLETISVLTLLGELDAERRDLARRLDDRPGGALTAAALRESGVLPVPAARRRPASVLDHREEGPDGQFALV
;
A
#
# COMPACT_ATOMS: atom_id res chain seq x y z
N TYR A 1 7.65 -19.59 6.81
CA TYR A 1 7.95 -18.15 6.75
C TYR A 1 8.74 -17.67 7.94
N VAL A 2 8.32 -17.81 9.21
CA VAL A 2 9.21 -17.47 10.34
C VAL A 2 10.15 -18.65 10.62
N ARG A 3 11.48 -18.46 10.60
CA ARG A 3 12.47 -19.50 10.94
C ARG A 3 13.12 -19.30 12.30
N ALA A 4 13.05 -18.08 12.84
CA ALA A 4 13.21 -17.76 14.26
C ALA A 4 12.25 -16.65 14.64
N PRO A 5 11.64 -16.73 15.84
CA PRO A 5 10.69 -15.74 16.30
C PRO A 5 11.32 -14.35 16.30
N LEU A 6 10.53 -13.36 15.90
CA LEU A 6 10.92 -11.96 15.98
C LEU A 6 11.03 -11.53 17.45
N PRO A 7 11.92 -10.58 17.78
CA PRO A 7 11.98 -10.02 19.12
C PRO A 7 10.62 -9.41 19.52
N ALA A 8 10.33 -9.41 20.82
CA ALA A 8 9.05 -8.89 21.35
C ALA A 8 8.89 -7.37 21.18
N ALA A 9 9.99 -6.66 20.98
CA ALA A 9 10.03 -5.22 20.75
C ALA A 9 11.16 -4.90 19.74
N PRO A 10 10.95 -5.16 18.44
CA PRO A 10 11.90 -4.77 17.40
C PRO A 10 11.99 -3.25 17.29
N GLY A 11 13.21 -2.73 17.13
CA GLY A 11 13.50 -1.32 16.97
C GLY A 11 13.48 -0.82 15.51
N PRO A 12 13.49 0.51 15.31
CA PRO A 12 13.79 1.11 14.01
C PRO A 12 15.22 0.74 13.59
N GLY A 13 15.46 0.62 12.29
CA GLY A 13 16.77 0.24 11.74
C GLY A 13 17.24 -1.21 11.97
N GLU A 14 16.47 -2.06 12.66
CA GLU A 14 16.83 -3.49 12.86
C GLU A 14 16.49 -4.40 11.66
N LEU A 15 15.88 -3.84 10.61
CA LEU A 15 15.43 -4.59 9.45
C LEU A 15 16.56 -4.74 8.42
N GLU A 16 17.02 -5.97 8.23
CA GLU A 16 18.09 -6.29 7.29
C GLU A 16 17.65 -7.39 6.31
N TYR A 17 18.15 -7.35 5.08
CA TYR A 17 17.90 -8.39 4.08
C TYR A 17 19.20 -9.07 3.65
N ASP A 18 19.22 -10.40 3.73
CA ASP A 18 20.27 -11.23 3.17
C ASP A 18 19.82 -11.77 1.81
N PRO A 19 20.41 -11.33 0.69
CA PRO A 19 20.04 -11.78 -0.64
C PRO A 19 20.51 -13.21 -0.96
N GLU A 20 21.59 -13.68 -0.33
CA GLU A 20 22.12 -15.03 -0.55
C GLU A 20 21.19 -16.08 0.09
N GLN A 21 20.78 -15.83 1.33
CA GLN A 21 19.91 -16.70 2.09
C GLN A 21 18.42 -16.41 1.84
N ARG A 22 18.11 -15.30 1.17
CA ARG A 22 16.75 -14.78 0.94
C ARG A 22 15.99 -14.62 2.25
N GLU A 23 16.64 -13.99 3.23
CA GLU A 23 16.12 -13.84 4.59
C GLU A 23 15.94 -12.37 4.95
N LEU A 24 14.85 -12.07 5.62
CA LEU A 24 14.65 -10.81 6.32
C LEU A 24 15.00 -11.04 7.80
N ARG A 25 16.06 -10.37 8.27
CA ARG A 25 16.60 -10.47 9.63
C ARG A 25 16.11 -9.28 10.47
N VAL A 26 15.81 -9.58 11.72
CA VAL A 26 15.37 -8.60 12.74
C VAL A 26 15.96 -9.01 14.07
N GLY A 27 17.09 -8.42 14.46
CA GLY A 27 17.85 -8.87 15.61
C GLY A 27 18.16 -10.38 15.52
N ALA A 28 17.72 -11.17 16.51
CA ALA A 28 17.86 -12.64 16.49
C ALA A 28 16.76 -13.37 15.67
N GLY A 29 15.72 -12.66 15.25
CA GLY A 29 14.60 -13.19 14.48
C GLY A 29 14.88 -13.22 12.98
N ARG A 30 14.20 -14.13 12.26
CA ARG A 30 14.36 -14.24 10.81
C ARG A 30 13.09 -14.75 10.11
N VAL A 31 12.78 -14.13 8.98
CA VAL A 31 11.72 -14.52 8.06
C VAL A 31 12.35 -15.03 6.76
N SER A 32 11.95 -16.22 6.33
CA SER A 32 12.44 -16.89 5.12
C SER A 32 11.43 -17.91 4.57
N PRO A 33 11.32 -18.02 3.23
CA PRO A 33 12.02 -17.21 2.23
C PRO A 33 11.36 -15.84 2.03
N VAL A 34 12.14 -14.83 1.65
CA VAL A 34 11.68 -13.51 1.18
C VAL A 34 12.27 -13.28 -0.20
N ALA A 35 11.40 -13.21 -1.21
CA ALA A 35 11.82 -13.01 -2.60
C ALA A 35 12.56 -11.67 -2.76
N PRO A 36 13.66 -11.60 -3.55
CA PRO A 36 14.36 -10.35 -3.82
C PRO A 36 13.42 -9.25 -4.36
N ALA A 37 12.50 -9.62 -5.24
CA ALA A 37 11.49 -8.69 -5.78
C ALA A 37 10.57 -8.08 -4.71
N ALA A 38 10.30 -8.81 -3.61
CA ALA A 38 9.53 -8.27 -2.49
C ALA A 38 10.35 -7.26 -1.67
N TRP A 39 11.64 -7.56 -1.46
CA TRP A 39 12.58 -6.64 -0.79
C TRP A 39 12.84 -5.37 -1.58
N GLU A 40 13.08 -5.50 -2.88
CA GLU A 40 13.43 -4.38 -3.77
C GLU A 40 12.23 -3.51 -4.16
N ARG A 41 11.00 -3.91 -3.80
CA ARG A 41 9.79 -3.23 -4.25
C ARG A 41 9.74 -1.79 -3.75
N THR A 42 9.53 -0.85 -4.67
CA THR A 42 9.41 0.58 -4.37
C THR A 42 8.05 1.14 -4.74
N ALA A 43 7.62 2.18 -4.02
CA ALA A 43 6.50 3.04 -4.35
C ALA A 43 6.94 4.50 -4.18
N GLY A 44 6.85 5.30 -5.26
CA GLY A 44 7.38 6.68 -5.24
C GLY A 44 8.88 6.76 -4.98
N GLY A 45 9.66 5.73 -5.36
CA GLY A 45 11.10 5.65 -5.11
C GLY A 45 11.50 5.18 -3.70
N VAL A 46 10.53 4.95 -2.80
CA VAL A 46 10.79 4.47 -1.43
C VAL A 46 10.55 2.98 -1.35
N ARG A 47 11.45 2.24 -0.68
CA ARG A 47 11.29 0.79 -0.46
C ARG A 47 10.11 0.51 0.47
N VAL A 48 9.18 -0.30 0.00
CA VAL A 48 7.89 -0.51 0.68
C VAL A 48 8.06 -1.20 2.03
N LEU A 49 8.86 -2.27 2.11
CA LEU A 49 9.07 -3.01 3.37
C LEU A 49 9.77 -2.17 4.44
N GLU A 50 10.79 -1.39 4.07
CA GLU A 50 11.47 -0.49 5.01
C GLU A 50 10.53 0.60 5.51
N ALA A 51 9.79 1.27 4.60
CA ALA A 51 8.84 2.30 5.01
C ALA A 51 7.69 1.73 5.88
N TRP A 52 7.22 0.53 5.57
CA TRP A 52 6.21 -0.17 6.36
C TRP A 52 6.73 -0.50 7.77
N TRP A 53 8.00 -0.90 7.87
CA TRP A 53 8.69 -1.23 9.12
C TRP A 53 8.90 0.01 9.99
N GLU A 54 9.53 1.05 9.44
CA GLU A 54 9.81 2.31 10.15
C GLU A 54 8.52 2.92 10.71
N ARG A 55 7.45 2.95 9.91
CA ARG A 55 6.14 3.44 10.39
C ARG A 55 5.53 2.61 11.52
N ARG A 56 6.04 1.42 11.83
CA ARG A 56 5.57 0.50 12.88
C ARG A 56 6.50 0.45 14.10
N THR A 57 7.79 0.68 13.91
CA THR A 57 8.80 0.58 14.97
C THR A 57 9.32 1.93 15.47
N ALA A 58 9.20 2.99 14.68
CA ALA A 58 9.60 4.33 15.10
C ALA A 58 8.71 4.87 16.24
N PRO A 59 9.29 5.57 17.23
CA PRO A 59 8.51 6.23 18.26
C PRO A 59 7.65 7.35 17.66
N GLY A 60 6.40 7.46 18.11
CA GLY A 60 5.54 8.58 17.75
C GLY A 60 6.02 9.89 18.36
N ALA A 61 5.86 10.99 17.63
CA ALA A 61 6.20 12.32 18.14
C ALA A 61 5.24 12.73 19.29
N PRO A 62 5.71 13.38 20.37
CA PRO A 62 4.83 13.85 21.44
C PRO A 62 3.66 14.67 20.91
N GLY A 63 2.43 14.31 21.32
CA GLY A 63 1.20 14.98 20.87
C GLY A 63 0.66 14.55 19.50
N SER A 64 1.29 13.58 18.83
CA SER A 64 0.79 12.98 17.58
C SER A 64 -0.13 11.78 17.83
N LEU A 65 -0.90 11.37 16.82
CA LEU A 65 -1.68 10.12 16.88
C LEU A 65 -0.76 8.90 16.98
N GLU A 66 0.42 8.97 16.37
CA GLU A 66 1.43 7.93 16.42
C GLU A 66 1.95 7.69 17.84
N ALA A 67 1.98 8.74 18.70
CA ALA A 67 2.34 8.59 20.12
C ALA A 67 1.27 7.85 20.94
N LEU A 68 0.05 7.71 20.41
CA LEU A 68 -1.05 6.97 21.03
C LEU A 68 -1.13 5.51 20.55
N ARG A 69 -0.21 5.07 19.69
CA ARG A 69 -0.17 3.68 19.21
C ARG A 69 -0.02 2.71 20.39
N PRO A 70 -0.71 1.55 20.38
CA PRO A 70 -0.46 0.49 21.34
C PRO A 70 1.01 0.03 21.37
N PRO A 71 1.68 0.02 22.54
CA PRO A 71 2.95 -0.67 22.72
C PRO A 71 2.73 -2.15 23.12
N PRO A 72 3.68 -3.08 22.89
CA PRO A 72 4.72 -3.15 21.85
C PRO A 72 4.30 -4.07 20.68
N TRP A 73 5.25 -4.43 19.81
CA TRP A 73 5.06 -5.34 18.66
C TRP A 73 4.26 -6.58 19.02
N THR A 74 3.16 -6.79 18.31
CA THR A 74 2.21 -7.86 18.63
C THR A 74 2.37 -9.03 17.67
N ARG A 75 1.72 -10.15 18.02
CA ARG A 75 1.54 -11.26 17.08
C ARG A 75 0.85 -10.79 15.79
N SER A 76 -0.12 -9.87 15.88
CA SER A 76 -0.77 -9.30 14.68
C SER A 76 0.22 -8.54 13.82
N SER A 77 1.14 -7.77 14.41
CA SER A 77 2.19 -7.06 13.67
C SER A 77 3.08 -8.02 12.88
N THR A 78 3.37 -9.21 13.44
CA THR A 78 4.10 -10.26 12.72
C THR A 78 3.25 -10.83 11.57
N SER A 79 1.97 -11.09 11.79
CA SER A 79 1.07 -11.52 10.71
C SER A 79 0.99 -10.51 9.58
N ASP A 80 0.84 -9.22 9.89
CA ASP A 80 0.79 -8.13 8.91
C ASP A 80 2.10 -8.06 8.10
N LEU A 81 3.27 -8.28 8.74
CA LEU A 81 4.55 -8.34 8.05
C LEU A 81 4.57 -9.49 7.04
N LEU A 82 4.14 -10.69 7.45
CA LEU A 82 4.12 -11.87 6.60
C LEU A 82 3.16 -11.70 5.42
N GLU A 83 1.99 -11.11 5.67
CA GLU A 83 1.03 -10.79 4.62
C GLU A 83 1.60 -9.77 3.63
N THR A 84 2.22 -8.70 4.14
CA THR A 84 2.87 -7.68 3.31
C THR A 84 3.96 -8.30 2.43
N ILE A 85 4.83 -9.15 2.98
CA ILE A 85 5.85 -9.89 2.22
C ILE A 85 5.20 -10.76 1.15
N SER A 86 4.10 -11.45 1.48
CA SER A 86 3.41 -12.33 0.55
C SER A 86 2.81 -11.54 -0.62
N VAL A 87 2.12 -10.44 -0.34
CA VAL A 87 1.56 -9.55 -1.37
C VAL A 87 2.66 -8.99 -2.27
N LEU A 88 3.77 -8.51 -1.70
CA LEU A 88 4.88 -7.97 -2.47
C LEU A 88 5.57 -9.05 -3.33
N THR A 89 5.63 -10.28 -2.85
CA THR A 89 6.14 -11.42 -3.63
C THR A 89 5.23 -11.68 -4.84
N LEU A 90 3.92 -11.77 -4.63
CA LEU A 90 2.94 -11.96 -5.70
C LEU A 90 2.97 -10.81 -6.72
N LEU A 91 3.15 -9.57 -6.25
CA LEU A 91 3.33 -8.42 -7.12
C LEU A 91 4.60 -8.52 -7.98
N GLY A 92 5.69 -9.04 -7.41
CA GLY A 92 6.94 -9.31 -8.13
C GLY A 92 6.78 -10.37 -9.21
N GLU A 93 6.02 -11.44 -8.94
CA GLU A 93 5.71 -12.49 -9.92
C GLU A 93 4.96 -11.93 -11.14
N LEU A 94 4.10 -10.93 -10.93
CA LEU A 94 3.34 -10.27 -12.00
C LEU A 94 4.11 -9.20 -12.77
N ASP A 95 5.36 -8.87 -12.40
CA ASP A 95 6.06 -7.74 -13.01
C ASP A 95 6.38 -7.95 -14.50
N ALA A 96 6.64 -9.19 -14.92
CA ALA A 96 6.85 -9.50 -16.34
C ALA A 96 5.57 -9.28 -17.16
N GLU A 97 4.43 -9.79 -16.69
CA GLU A 97 3.12 -9.62 -17.33
C GLU A 97 2.70 -8.15 -17.37
N ARG A 98 2.93 -7.40 -16.28
CA ARG A 98 2.64 -5.97 -16.22
C ARG A 98 3.48 -5.17 -17.21
N ARG A 99 4.77 -5.49 -17.38
CA ARG A 99 5.63 -4.87 -18.40
C ARG A 99 5.20 -5.24 -19.82
N ASP A 100 4.76 -6.46 -20.06
CA ASP A 100 4.22 -6.87 -21.36
C ASP A 100 2.93 -6.12 -21.70
N LEU A 101 2.00 -6.05 -20.74
CA LEU A 101 0.77 -5.29 -20.90
C LEU A 101 1.06 -3.81 -21.18
N ALA A 102 2.00 -3.20 -20.46
CA ALA A 102 2.39 -1.81 -20.70
C ALA A 102 2.90 -1.60 -22.14
N ARG A 103 3.83 -2.44 -22.61
CA ARG A 103 4.33 -2.38 -23.99
C ARG A 103 3.21 -2.50 -25.02
N ARG A 104 2.30 -3.47 -24.83
CA ARG A 104 1.14 -3.64 -25.72
C ARG A 104 0.18 -2.46 -25.73
N LEU A 105 0.10 -1.71 -24.63
CA LEU A 105 -0.72 -0.50 -24.56
C LEU A 105 -0.04 0.67 -25.29
N ASP A 106 1.28 0.79 -25.17
CA ASP A 106 2.07 1.80 -25.87
C ASP A 106 2.08 1.57 -27.40
N ASP A 107 2.16 0.31 -27.83
CA ASP A 107 2.17 -0.08 -29.25
C ASP A 107 0.78 -0.12 -29.91
N ARG A 108 -0.29 0.26 -29.18
CA ARG A 108 -1.67 0.11 -29.66
C ARG A 108 -1.94 1.01 -30.88
N PRO A 109 -2.57 0.48 -31.95
CA PRO A 109 -3.09 1.31 -33.05
C PRO A 109 -4.12 2.33 -32.55
N GLY A 110 -3.92 3.60 -32.87
CA GLY A 110 -4.73 4.72 -32.35
C GLY A 110 -4.09 5.44 -31.16
N GLY A 111 -2.98 4.93 -30.63
CA GLY A 111 -2.18 5.57 -29.58
C GLY A 111 -2.87 5.66 -28.21
N ALA A 112 -2.25 6.41 -27.30
CA ALA A 112 -2.82 6.70 -25.99
C ALA A 112 -4.09 7.55 -26.11
N LEU A 113 -5.07 7.31 -25.23
CA LEU A 113 -6.27 8.11 -25.15
C LEU A 113 -5.91 9.56 -24.80
N THR A 114 -6.11 10.48 -25.74
CA THR A 114 -5.74 11.88 -25.54
C THR A 114 -6.91 12.68 -24.97
N ALA A 115 -6.59 13.78 -24.29
CA ALA A 115 -7.60 14.73 -23.86
C ALA A 115 -8.34 15.39 -25.05
N ALA A 116 -7.73 15.43 -26.24
CA ALA A 116 -8.39 15.92 -27.45
C ALA A 116 -9.46 14.93 -27.92
N ALA A 117 -9.12 13.64 -28.03
CA ALA A 117 -10.05 12.57 -28.40
C ALA A 117 -11.25 12.50 -27.44
N LEU A 118 -11.00 12.66 -26.13
CA LEU A 118 -12.07 12.71 -25.13
C LEU A 118 -12.99 13.94 -25.27
N ARG A 119 -12.47 15.07 -25.76
CA ARG A 119 -13.31 16.26 -26.04
C ARG A 119 -14.12 16.08 -27.31
N GLU A 120 -13.51 15.55 -28.36
CA GLU A 120 -14.18 15.23 -29.62
C GLU A 120 -15.32 14.22 -29.41
N SER A 121 -15.12 13.24 -28.51
CA SER A 121 -16.15 12.28 -28.13
C SER A 121 -17.17 12.80 -27.10
N GLY A 122 -17.11 14.10 -26.72
CA GLY A 122 -18.04 14.71 -25.77
C GLY A 122 -17.91 14.23 -24.31
N VAL A 123 -16.85 13.51 -23.95
CA VAL A 123 -16.59 13.04 -22.57
C VAL A 123 -16.01 14.16 -21.71
N LEU A 124 -15.10 14.94 -22.28
CA LEU A 124 -14.55 16.14 -21.65
C LEU A 124 -15.15 17.41 -22.29
N PRO A 125 -15.34 18.49 -21.50
CA PRO A 125 -15.03 18.61 -20.09
C PRO A 125 -16.05 17.89 -19.19
N VAL A 126 -15.63 17.45 -17.99
CA VAL A 126 -16.55 16.91 -16.98
C VAL A 126 -17.63 17.95 -16.68
N PRO A 127 -18.93 17.62 -16.75
CA PRO A 127 -20.02 18.56 -16.47
C PRO A 127 -19.90 19.20 -15.08
N ALA A 128 -20.25 20.49 -14.95
CA ALA A 128 -20.08 21.23 -13.70
C ALA A 128 -20.79 20.56 -12.50
N ALA A 129 -21.96 19.96 -12.72
CA ALA A 129 -22.72 19.24 -11.70
C ALA A 129 -21.97 18.02 -11.14
N ARG A 130 -21.08 17.39 -11.91
CA ARG A 130 -20.29 16.21 -11.51
C ARG A 130 -18.98 16.57 -10.80
N ARG A 131 -18.64 17.86 -10.71
CA ARG A 131 -17.43 18.35 -10.02
C ARG A 131 -17.72 18.79 -8.59
N ARG A 132 -18.98 18.84 -8.19
CA ARG A 132 -19.38 19.15 -6.82
C ARG A 132 -19.21 17.89 -5.95
N PRO A 133 -18.95 18.04 -4.64
CA PRO A 133 -19.08 16.94 -3.69
C PRO A 133 -20.43 16.24 -3.89
N ALA A 134 -20.51 14.95 -3.52
CA ALA A 134 -21.76 14.22 -3.62
C ALA A 134 -22.85 15.00 -2.86
N SER A 135 -23.94 15.38 -3.54
CA SER A 135 -25.05 16.17 -2.97
C SER A 135 -25.79 15.44 -1.83
N VAL A 136 -25.47 14.16 -1.63
CA VAL A 136 -25.84 13.37 -0.45
C VAL A 136 -25.28 13.99 0.84
N LEU A 137 -24.16 14.73 0.76
CA LEU A 137 -23.54 15.44 1.88
C LEU A 137 -24.15 16.83 2.14
N ASP A 138 -24.94 17.36 1.19
CA ASP A 138 -25.58 18.68 1.31
C ASP A 138 -26.98 18.58 1.95
N HIS A 139 -27.52 17.37 2.11
CA HIS A 139 -28.81 17.15 2.75
C HIS A 139 -28.62 17.06 4.27
N ARG A 140 -29.31 17.94 4.99
CA ARG A 140 -29.37 17.90 6.45
C ARG A 140 -30.13 16.64 6.86
N GLU A 141 -29.47 15.75 7.60
CA GLU A 141 -30.07 14.56 8.20
C GLU A 141 -31.36 14.92 8.95
N GLU A 142 -32.49 14.31 8.57
CA GLU A 142 -33.79 14.54 9.19
C GLU A 142 -34.26 13.23 9.83
N GLY A 143 -33.69 12.89 10.99
CA GLY A 143 -34.09 11.71 11.77
C GLY A 143 -33.19 11.47 13.00
N PRO A 144 -33.71 10.83 14.06
CA PRO A 144 -32.99 10.65 15.32
C PRO A 144 -31.73 9.76 15.22
N ASP A 145 -31.58 8.99 14.14
CA ASP A 145 -30.48 8.04 13.91
C ASP A 145 -29.77 8.21 12.55
N GLY A 146 -29.92 9.35 11.87
CA GLY A 146 -29.23 9.62 10.60
C GLY A 146 -29.66 8.73 9.41
N GLN A 147 -30.86 8.13 9.46
CA GLN A 147 -31.35 7.25 8.39
C GLN A 147 -32.09 8.02 7.28
N PHE A 148 -31.80 7.69 6.03
CA PHE A 148 -32.47 8.23 4.85
C PHE A 148 -33.79 7.51 4.58
N ALA A 149 -34.91 8.24 4.53
CA ALA A 149 -36.13 7.74 3.90
C ALA A 149 -36.06 8.04 2.40
N LEU A 150 -36.06 7.00 1.56
CA LEU A 150 -36.28 7.16 0.12
C LEU A 150 -37.78 7.43 -0.10
N VAL A 151 -38.12 8.57 -0.70
CA VAL A 151 -39.47 8.86 -1.21
C VAL A 151 -39.57 8.42 -2.66
#